data_AF-A0A3C1DX21-F1
#
_entry.id   AF-A0A3C1DX21-F1
#
_cell.length_a   1.000
_cell.length_b   1.000
_cell.length_c   1.000
_cell.angle_alpha   90.00
_cell.angle_beta   90.00
_cell.angle_gamma   90.00
#
_symmetry.space_group_name_H-M   'P 1'
#
loop_
_entity.id
_entity.type
_entity.pdbx_description
1 polymer ?
#
loop_
_entity_poly.entity_id
_entity_poly.type
_entity_poly.pdbx_seq_one_letter_code
_entity_poly.pdbx_strand_id
1 'polypeptide(L)' 'MNPVNPVAPVVAPPAAPAGTIHPGSYCAPKGAIGAAASGTKYTCGKKGADANGRYHWNA' A
#
# COMPACT_ATOMS: atom_id res chain seq x y z
N MET A 1 12.81 -23.91 29.62
CA MET A 1 11.87 -22.79 29.83
C MET A 1 12.20 -21.70 28.82
N ASN A 2 11.54 -21.72 27.66
CA ASN A 2 11.69 -20.70 26.63
C ASN A 2 10.34 -19.96 26.54
N PRO A 3 10.25 -18.64 26.78
CA PRO A 3 8.98 -17.95 26.72
C PRO A 3 8.56 -17.79 25.25
N VAL A 4 7.51 -18.51 24.86
CA VAL A 4 6.76 -18.24 23.63
C VAL A 4 6.11 -16.86 23.78
N ASN A 5 6.76 -15.84 23.21
CA ASN A 5 6.17 -14.52 23.05
C ASN A 5 4.97 -14.64 22.09
N PRO A 6 3.74 -14.26 22.46
CA PRO A 6 2.62 -14.29 21.52
C PRO A 6 2.86 -13.21 20.48
N VAL A 7 3.30 -13.60 19.28
CA VAL A 7 3.22 -12.75 18.09
C VAL A 7 1.73 -12.53 17.86
N ALA A 8 1.20 -11.40 18.35
CA ALA A 8 -0.12 -10.94 17.97
C ALA A 8 -0.20 -10.97 16.44
N PRO A 9 -1.27 -11.54 15.84
CA PRO A 9 -1.42 -11.44 14.40
C PRO A 9 -1.45 -9.96 14.09
N VAL A 10 -0.46 -9.47 13.34
CA VAL A 10 -0.54 -8.14 12.77
C VAL A 10 -1.80 -8.18 11.91
N VAL A 11 -2.87 -7.56 12.40
CA VAL A 11 -4.07 -7.36 11.62
C VAL A 11 -3.62 -6.42 10.52
N ALA A 12 -3.24 -6.99 9.38
CA ALA A 12 -3.01 -6.21 8.18
C ALA A 12 -4.28 -5.37 8.02
N PRO A 13 -4.18 -4.04 7.92
CA PRO A 13 -5.36 -3.21 7.70
C PRO A 13 -6.13 -3.83 6.54
N PRO A 14 -7.47 -3.94 6.63
CA PRO A 14 -8.26 -4.54 5.56
C PRO A 14 -7.76 -3.92 4.28
N ALA A 15 -7.23 -4.74 3.37
CA ALA A 15 -6.75 -4.26 2.09
C ALA A 15 -7.91 -3.44 1.55
N ALA A 16 -7.73 -2.11 1.51
CA ALA A 16 -8.78 -1.20 1.10
C ALA A 16 -9.40 -1.84 -0.14
N PRO A 17 -10.74 -1.93 -0.24
CA PRO A 17 -11.38 -2.59 -1.37
C PRO A 17 -10.61 -2.11 -2.59
N ALA A 18 -10.22 -3.02 -3.48
CA ALA A 18 -9.48 -2.69 -4.68
C ALA A 18 -10.37 -1.87 -5.64
N GLY A 19 -11.05 -0.84 -5.12
CA GLY A 19 -11.37 0.39 -5.78
C GLY A 19 -10.19 0.71 -6.65
N THR A 20 -10.49 0.63 -7.94
CA THR A 20 -9.59 0.87 -9.05
C THR A 20 -8.57 1.94 -8.67
N ILE A 21 -7.30 1.53 -8.59
CA ILE A 21 -6.23 2.49 -8.46
C ILE A 21 -6.26 3.37 -9.70
N HIS A 22 -6.38 4.67 -9.48
CA HIS A 22 -6.13 5.66 -10.50
C HIS A 22 -4.65 6.01 -10.47
N PRO A 23 -3.90 5.81 -11.57
CA PRO A 23 -2.50 6.20 -11.66
C PRO A 23 -2.33 7.68 -11.31
N GLY A 24 -1.34 8.00 -10.47
CA GLY A 24 -1.11 9.37 -10.01
C GLY A 24 -2.05 9.85 -8.88
N SER A 25 -3.05 9.07 -8.48
CA SER A 25 -3.79 9.37 -7.24
C SER A 25 -2.91 9.20 -6.02
N TYR A 26 -3.23 9.97 -4.98
CA TYR A 26 -2.57 9.84 -3.68
C TYR A 26 -2.79 8.45 -3.09
N CYS A 27 -1.78 7.95 -2.41
CA CYS A 27 -1.78 6.65 -1.79
C CYS A 27 -1.08 6.70 -0.43
N ALA A 28 -1.50 5.81 0.46
CA ALA A 28 -0.83 5.53 1.73
C ALA A 28 -1.32 4.16 2.25
N PRO A 29 -0.50 3.41 3.00
CA PRO A 29 0.91 3.65 3.34
C PRO A 29 1.88 3.31 2.19
N LYS A 30 3.12 3.83 2.24
CA LYS A 30 4.20 3.51 1.27
C LYS A 30 4.41 2.01 1.18
N GLY A 31 4.46 1.48 -0.03
CA GLY A 31 4.62 0.03 -0.27
C GLY A 31 3.31 -0.75 -0.33
N ALA A 32 2.16 -0.11 -0.13
CA ALA A 32 0.88 -0.72 -0.48
C ALA A 32 0.88 -1.14 -1.97
N ILE A 33 0.26 -2.27 -2.27
CA ILE A 33 0.09 -2.76 -3.65
C ILE A 33 -1.40 -2.81 -3.94
N GLY A 34 -1.81 -2.32 -5.09
CA GLY A 34 -3.14 -2.59 -5.61
C GLY A 34 -3.16 -2.65 -7.12
N ALA A 35 -4.35 -2.81 -7.69
CA ALA A 35 -4.54 -2.89 -9.13
C ALA A 35 -5.45 -1.76 -9.63
N ALA A 36 -5.11 -1.22 -10.79
CA ALA A 36 -6.02 -0.36 -11.56
C ALA A 36 -7.10 -1.19 -12.26
N ALA A 37 -8.13 -0.54 -12.80
CA ALA A 37 -9.19 -1.18 -13.59
C ALA A 37 -8.63 -1.89 -14.84
N SER A 38 -7.49 -1.43 -15.35
CA SER A 38 -6.76 -2.10 -16.43
C SER A 38 -6.14 -3.44 -16.03
N GLY A 39 -6.14 -3.80 -14.74
CA GLY A 39 -5.41 -4.94 -14.19
C GLY A 39 -3.92 -4.66 -13.91
N THR A 40 -3.43 -3.46 -14.22
CA THR A 40 -2.05 -3.06 -13.94
C THR A 40 -1.83 -2.92 -12.43
N LYS A 41 -0.78 -3.56 -11.91
CA LYS A 41 -0.39 -3.44 -10.51
C LYS A 41 0.42 -2.17 -10.28
N TYR A 42 0.07 -1.43 -9.25
CA TYR A 42 0.77 -0.23 -8.82
C TYR A 42 1.29 -0.41 -7.40
N THR A 43 2.45 0.19 -7.12
CA THR A 43 3.03 0.23 -5.78
C THR A 43 3.01 1.66 -5.28
N CYS A 44 2.45 1.85 -4.10
CA CYS A 44 2.33 3.16 -3.49
C CYS A 44 3.72 3.72 -3.15
N GLY A 45 4.04 4.90 -3.70
CA GLY A 45 5.29 5.59 -3.42
C GLY A 45 6.53 4.93 -4.04
N LYS A 46 6.36 4.12 -5.10
CA LYS A 46 7.49 3.50 -5.82
C LYS A 46 8.49 4.52 -6.36
N LYS A 47 8.00 5.68 -6.82
CA LYS A 47 8.82 6.82 -7.26
C LYS A 47 9.22 7.77 -6.13
N GLY A 48 8.86 7.47 -4.87
CA GLY A 48 9.03 8.38 -3.74
C GLY A 48 7.81 9.26 -3.48
N ALA A 49 7.95 10.16 -2.51
CA ALA A 49 6.96 11.18 -2.20
C ALA A 49 7.07 12.37 -3.15
N ASP A 50 5.96 13.04 -3.45
CA ASP A 50 5.97 14.29 -4.20
C ASP A 50 6.50 15.45 -3.34
N ALA A 51 6.56 16.66 -3.91
CA ALA A 51 7.04 17.87 -3.22
C ALA A 51 6.26 18.19 -1.94
N ASN A 52 5.02 17.70 -1.78
CA ASN A 52 4.20 17.85 -0.59
C ASN A 52 4.37 16.69 0.42
N GLY A 53 5.29 15.75 0.17
CA GLY A 53 5.52 14.60 1.02
C GLY A 53 4.46 13.50 0.94
N ARG A 54 3.62 13.48 -0.11
CA ARG A 54 2.58 12.47 -0.29
C ARG A 54 3.03 11.41 -1.30
N TYR A 55 2.57 10.18 -1.12
CA TYR A 55 2.87 9.12 -2.07
C TYR A 55 1.78 9.05 -3.12
N HIS A 56 2.17 8.63 -4.31
CA HIS A 56 1.24 8.41 -5.42
C HIS A 56 1.36 6.99 -5.92
N TRP A 57 0.26 6.48 -6.47
CA TRP A 57 0.24 5.19 -7.15
C TRP A 57 1.07 5.25 -8.43
N ASN A 58 2.19 4.54 -8.43
CA ASN A 58 3.14 4.48 -9.55
C ASN A 58 3.48 3.02 -9.86
N ALA A 59 3.62 2.70 -11.15
CA ALA A 59 4.05 1.38 -11.62
C ALA A 59 5.58 1.27 -11.60
#